data_AF-A0AAD6XD39-F1
#
_entry.id   AF-A0AAD6XD39-F1
#
_cell.length_a   1.000
_cell.length_b   1.000
_cell.length_c   1.000
_cell.angle_alpha   90.00
_cell.angle_beta   90.00
_cell.angle_gamma   90.00
#
_symmetry.space_group_name_H-M   'P 1'
#
loop_
_entity.id
_entity.type
_entity.pdbx_description
1 polymer ?
#
loop_
_entity_poly.entity_id
_entity_poly.type
_entity_poly.pdbx_seq_one_letter_code
_entity_poly.pdbx_strand_id
1 'polypeptide(L)'
;MGFCYNDGCLNGAEQRCSNCKIATYCSPACQREAWSTHKRECEMNRILREHQEKEEAKPVEKPPTTHCTGCNVKYDRDEYAAEDLCADCGYTACESCVSHHSRGSCYCLESNFGRRYCNMTPQWYHMSSRTGKSYVGDRHPDDPWILEENPDAFEAQEKICGNCGEKKRCLKKEYC
;
A
#
# COMPACT_ATOMS: atom_id res chain seq x y z
N MET A 1 22.08 0.65 0.27
CA MET A 1 23.10 1.55 0.86
C MET A 1 23.69 2.40 -0.26
N GLY A 2 24.02 3.65 0.00
CA GLY A 2 24.39 4.66 -1.01
C GLY A 2 25.87 5.06 -0.94
N PHE A 3 26.21 6.22 -1.51
CA PHE A 3 27.57 6.78 -1.47
C PHE A 3 27.90 7.43 -0.11
N CYS A 4 29.20 7.56 0.16
CA CYS A 4 29.70 8.33 1.29
C CYS A 4 29.30 9.81 1.17
N TYR A 5 28.84 10.39 2.27
CA TYR A 5 28.39 11.78 2.37
C TYR A 5 29.56 12.78 2.47
N ASN A 6 30.77 12.31 2.81
CA ASN A 6 31.95 13.16 2.83
C ASN A 6 32.28 13.64 1.41
N ASP A 7 32.42 14.96 1.25
CA ASP A 7 32.67 15.58 -0.05
C ASP A 7 33.99 15.04 -0.64
N GLY A 8 33.97 14.71 -1.92
CA GLY A 8 35.11 14.08 -2.60
C GLY A 8 35.35 12.58 -2.30
N CYS A 9 34.55 11.93 -1.45
CA CYS A 9 34.65 10.49 -1.20
C CYS A 9 33.64 9.68 -2.02
N LEU A 10 34.13 8.91 -3.00
CA LEU A 10 33.29 8.10 -3.89
C LEU A 10 33.05 6.66 -3.39
N ASN A 11 33.54 6.33 -2.19
CA ASN A 11 33.36 5.00 -1.63
C ASN A 11 31.89 4.74 -1.28
N GLY A 12 31.49 3.45 -1.37
CA GLY A 12 30.21 3.00 -0.84
C GLY A 12 30.14 3.20 0.68
N ALA A 13 28.97 3.57 1.18
CA ALA A 13 28.76 3.80 2.60
C ALA A 13 28.09 2.60 3.28
N GLU A 14 28.71 2.11 4.34
CA GLU A 14 28.22 1.00 5.16
C GLU A 14 27.61 1.48 6.49
N GLN A 15 27.91 2.71 6.89
CA GLN A 15 27.52 3.28 8.18
C GLN A 15 26.57 4.47 7.99
N ARG A 16 25.71 4.71 8.98
CA ARG A 16 24.82 5.87 9.03
C ARG A 16 25.12 6.70 10.26
N CYS A 17 24.96 8.01 10.16
CA CYS A 17 25.01 8.89 11.33
C CYS A 17 23.97 8.42 12.36
N SER A 18 24.41 8.13 13.58
CA SER A 18 23.55 7.59 14.64
C SER A 18 22.44 8.56 15.08
N ASN A 19 22.68 9.87 14.92
CA ASN A 19 21.74 10.92 15.33
C ASN A 19 20.67 11.18 14.25
N CYS A 20 21.08 11.62 13.06
CA CYS A 20 20.13 11.96 12.00
C CYS A 20 19.67 10.75 11.18
N LYS A 21 20.40 9.62 11.18
CA LYS A 21 20.11 8.41 10.39
C LYS A 21 20.00 8.61 8.87
N ILE A 22 20.19 9.83 8.36
CA ILE A 22 20.13 10.20 6.94
C ILE A 22 21.51 10.12 6.29
N ALA A 23 22.51 10.84 6.82
CA ALA A 23 23.85 10.86 6.24
C ALA A 23 24.54 9.49 6.39
N THR A 24 25.19 9.04 5.32
CA THR A 24 25.87 7.75 5.22
C THR A 24 27.38 7.93 5.04
N TYR A 25 28.19 7.11 5.67
CA TYR A 25 29.65 7.20 5.61
C TYR A 25 30.28 5.82 5.38
N CYS A 26 31.41 5.79 4.68
CA CYS A 26 32.22 4.57 4.54
C CYS A 26 33.02 4.26 5.82
N SER A 27 33.31 5.27 6.65
CA SER A 27 34.09 5.11 7.87
C SER A 27 33.85 6.25 8.89
N PRO A 28 34.22 6.05 10.16
CA PRO A 28 34.23 7.12 11.17
C PRO A 28 35.20 8.27 10.85
N ALA A 29 36.23 8.03 10.02
CA ALA A 29 37.15 9.07 9.58
C ALA A 29 36.43 10.08 8.67
N CYS A 30 35.74 9.60 7.64
CA CYS A 30 34.94 10.43 6.73
C CYS A 30 33.80 11.16 7.45
N GLN A 31 33.20 10.55 8.48
CA GLN A 31 32.19 11.24 9.30
C GLN A 31 32.78 12.44 10.05
N ARG A 32 33.98 12.30 10.64
CA ARG A 32 34.65 13.38 11.37
C ARG A 32 35.09 14.51 10.45
N GLU A 33 35.59 14.18 9.26
CA GLU A 33 36.00 15.16 8.25
C GLU A 33 34.81 15.98 7.76
N ALA A 34 33.69 15.32 7.43
CA ALA A 34 32.46 15.97 7.01
C ALA A 34 31.69 16.66 8.15
N TRP A 35 32.13 16.58 9.41
CA TRP A 35 31.30 17.00 10.55
C TRP A 35 31.01 18.51 10.56
N SER A 36 31.96 19.34 10.12
CA SER A 36 31.80 20.80 10.09
C SER A 36 30.62 21.24 9.21
N THR A 37 30.41 20.58 8.07
CA THR A 37 29.30 20.82 7.15
C THR A 37 28.05 20.06 7.60
N HIS A 38 28.20 18.79 7.98
CA HIS A 38 27.09 17.93 8.38
C HIS A 38 26.37 18.41 9.65
N LYS A 39 27.07 19.02 10.62
CA LYS A 39 26.50 19.35 11.94
C LYS A 39 25.19 20.13 11.86
N ARG A 40 25.10 21.11 10.95
CA ARG A 40 23.88 21.93 10.78
C ARG A 40 22.73 21.12 10.19
N GLU A 41 23.03 20.28 9.19
CA GLU A 41 22.06 19.42 8.54
C GLU A 41 21.63 18.25 9.43
N CYS A 42 22.52 17.78 10.32
CA CYS A 42 22.26 16.66 11.22
C CYS A 42 21.04 16.93 12.11
N GLU A 43 20.94 18.13 12.68
CA GLU A 43 19.81 18.49 13.54
C GLU A 43 18.51 18.60 12.73
N MET A 44 18.55 19.27 11.59
CA MET A 44 17.38 19.43 10.72
C MET A 44 16.87 18.09 10.22
N ASN A 45 17.76 17.22 9.74
CA ASN A 45 17.42 15.88 9.29
C ASN A 45 16.85 15.01 10.43
N ARG A 46 17.31 15.20 11.68
CA ARG A 46 16.71 14.51 12.83
C ARG A 46 15.26 14.95 13.04
N ILE A 47 15.02 16.26 13.08
CA ILE A 47 13.68 16.84 13.28
C ILE A 47 12.74 16.45 12.14
N LEU A 48 13.19 16.55 10.89
CA LEU A 48 12.40 16.17 9.71
C LEU A 48 12.03 14.69 9.75
N ARG A 49 12.98 13.81 10.10
CA ARG A 49 12.72 12.38 10.25
C ARG A 49 11.73 12.11 11.38
N GLU A 50 11.88 12.75 12.54
CA GLU A 50 10.93 12.61 13.65
C GLU A 50 9.53 13.09 13.27
N HIS A 51 9.41 14.18 12.51
CA HIS A 51 8.13 14.64 11.97
C HIS A 51 7.55 13.64 10.98
N GLN A 52 8.35 13.15 10.04
CA GLN A 52 7.92 12.14 9.07
C GLN A 52 7.45 10.85 9.78
N GLU A 53 8.22 10.34 10.73
CA GLU A 53 7.85 9.16 11.55
C GLU A 53 6.53 9.41 12.31
N LYS A 54 6.32 10.61 12.86
CA LYS A 54 5.06 10.99 13.52
C LYS A 54 3.90 11.06 12.55
N GLU A 55 4.07 11.66 11.36
CA GLU A 55 3.03 11.74 10.34
C GLU A 55 2.68 10.34 9.80
N GLU A 56 3.67 9.49 9.53
CA GLU A 56 3.50 8.11 9.06
C GLU A 56 2.85 7.21 10.13
N ALA A 57 3.08 7.49 11.41
CA ALA A 57 2.46 6.77 12.52
C ALA A 57 1.01 7.22 12.81
N LYS A 58 0.53 8.34 12.24
CA LYS A 58 -0.85 8.77 12.45
C LYS A 58 -1.80 7.72 11.85
N PRO A 59 -2.83 7.30 12.62
CA PRO A 59 -3.84 6.40 12.08
C PRO A 59 -4.53 7.11 10.92
N VAL A 60 -4.74 6.39 9.82
CA VAL A 60 -5.33 7.02 8.64
C VAL A 60 -6.79 7.33 8.93
N GLU A 61 -7.16 8.61 8.87
CA GLU A 61 -8.53 9.04 9.10
C GLU A 61 -9.49 8.41 8.07
N LYS A 62 -10.62 7.91 8.57
CA LYS A 62 -11.69 7.38 7.73
C LYS A 62 -12.38 8.56 7.03
N PRO A 63 -12.80 8.42 5.77
CA PRO A 63 -13.51 9.47 5.07
C PRO A 63 -14.88 9.73 5.72
N PRO A 64 -15.46 10.92 5.51
CA PRO A 64 -16.81 11.21 5.98
C PRO A 64 -17.83 10.27 5.32
N THR A 65 -18.79 9.80 6.08
CA THR A 65 -19.85 8.89 5.59
C THR A 65 -21.05 9.62 4.99
N THR A 66 -21.05 10.96 5.00
CA THR A 66 -22.14 11.80 4.47
C THR A 66 -22.11 11.97 2.96
N HIS A 67 -21.01 11.57 2.31
CA HIS A 67 -20.81 11.68 0.87
C HIS A 67 -20.22 10.38 0.32
N CYS A 68 -20.56 10.05 -0.92
CA CYS A 68 -19.87 9.01 -1.66
C CYS A 68 -18.38 9.36 -1.79
N THR A 69 -17.50 8.48 -1.36
CA THR A 69 -16.05 8.70 -1.47
C THR A 69 -15.58 8.68 -2.93
N GLY A 70 -16.29 7.96 -3.82
CA GLY A 70 -15.92 7.81 -5.24
C GLY A 70 -16.32 8.98 -6.16
N CYS A 71 -17.40 9.71 -5.86
CA CYS A 71 -17.88 10.82 -6.69
C CYS A 71 -18.26 12.09 -5.91
N ASN A 72 -18.11 12.08 -4.58
CA ASN A 72 -18.43 13.17 -3.68
C ASN A 72 -19.90 13.64 -3.71
N VAL A 73 -20.82 12.82 -4.22
CA VAL A 73 -22.26 13.11 -4.10
C VAL A 73 -22.67 13.03 -2.64
N LYS A 74 -23.37 14.05 -2.16
CA LYS A 74 -23.96 14.08 -0.81
C LYS A 74 -25.14 13.12 -0.76
N TYR A 75 -25.24 12.31 0.29
CA TYR A 75 -26.44 11.52 0.53
C TYR A 75 -27.56 12.46 0.98
N ASP A 76 -28.72 12.37 0.31
CA ASP A 76 -29.85 13.31 0.47
C ASP A 76 -30.76 12.98 1.66
N ARG A 77 -30.61 11.79 2.26
CA ARG A 77 -31.42 11.33 3.39
C ARG A 77 -30.60 10.45 4.35
N ASP A 78 -30.86 10.58 5.65
CA ASP A 78 -30.23 9.80 6.73
C ASP A 78 -30.49 8.28 6.63
N GLU A 79 -31.48 7.86 5.83
CA GLU A 79 -31.95 6.47 5.69
C GLU A 79 -31.22 5.64 4.62
N TYR A 80 -30.48 6.27 3.69
CA TYR A 80 -29.66 5.55 2.70
C TYR A 80 -28.19 5.51 3.10
N ALA A 81 -27.93 5.43 4.41
CA ALA A 81 -26.59 5.38 4.96
C ALA A 81 -25.90 4.07 4.57
N ALA A 82 -25.21 4.09 3.43
CA ALA A 82 -24.02 3.31 3.13
C ALA A 82 -24.13 1.80 3.44
N GLU A 83 -25.02 1.08 2.76
CA GLU A 83 -24.97 -0.40 2.75
C GLU A 83 -23.58 -0.89 2.31
N ASP A 84 -22.95 -0.16 1.38
CA ASP A 84 -21.58 -0.39 0.92
C ASP A 84 -20.55 0.45 1.69
N LEU A 85 -20.60 0.40 3.03
CA LEU A 85 -19.54 0.94 3.90
C LEU A 85 -18.45 -0.10 4.12
N CYS A 86 -17.22 0.23 3.73
CA CYS A 86 -16.07 -0.58 4.10
C CYS A 86 -15.76 -0.41 5.60
N ALA A 87 -15.95 -1.46 6.40
CA ALA A 87 -15.68 -1.44 7.84
C ALA A 87 -14.23 -1.07 8.17
N ASP A 88 -13.27 -1.52 7.34
CA ASP A 88 -11.84 -1.34 7.57
C ASP A 88 -11.42 0.12 7.33
N CYS A 89 -11.65 0.65 6.12
CA CYS A 89 -11.14 1.95 5.73
C CYS A 89 -12.18 3.08 5.75
N GLY A 90 -13.45 2.78 6.02
CA GLY A 90 -14.57 3.72 6.05
C GLY A 90 -15.01 4.25 4.68
N TYR A 91 -14.45 3.71 3.59
CA TYR A 91 -14.85 4.11 2.24
C TYR A 91 -16.33 3.76 2.03
N THR A 92 -17.08 4.69 1.47
CA THR A 92 -18.48 4.50 1.11
C THR A 92 -18.69 4.90 -0.34
N ALA A 93 -19.60 4.22 -1.04
CA ALA A 93 -19.96 4.52 -2.42
C ALA A 93 -21.48 4.64 -2.58
N CYS A 94 -21.93 5.45 -3.54
CA CYS A 94 -23.31 5.38 -4.01
C CYS A 94 -23.49 4.18 -4.94
N GLU A 95 -24.72 3.75 -5.18
CA GLU A 95 -25.05 2.60 -6.06
C GLU A 95 -24.37 2.68 -7.44
N SER A 96 -24.34 3.90 -8.00
CA SER A 96 -23.66 4.15 -9.28
C SER A 96 -22.15 3.95 -9.19
N CYS A 97 -21.52 4.26 -8.06
CA CYS A 97 -20.09 4.05 -7.88
C CYS A 97 -19.75 2.60 -7.50
N VAL A 98 -20.60 1.90 -6.76
CA VAL A 98 -20.40 0.48 -6.41
C VAL A 98 -20.31 -0.39 -7.66
N SER A 99 -21.16 -0.11 -8.64
CA SER A 99 -21.14 -0.77 -9.95
C SER A 99 -20.06 -0.23 -10.90
N HIS A 100 -19.35 0.84 -10.53
CA HIS A 100 -18.35 1.48 -11.39
C HIS A 100 -16.95 0.93 -11.11
N HIS A 101 -16.33 0.35 -12.13
CA HIS A 101 -14.99 -0.22 -12.05
C HIS A 101 -13.94 0.74 -11.46
N SER A 102 -13.95 2.04 -11.76
CA SER A 102 -12.93 2.98 -11.23
C SER A 102 -13.34 3.82 -10.02
N ARG A 103 -14.60 3.76 -9.57
CA ARG A 103 -15.12 4.59 -8.46
C ARG A 103 -15.67 3.77 -7.30
N GLY A 104 -15.78 2.45 -7.48
CA GLY A 104 -16.22 1.47 -6.51
C GLY A 104 -15.09 0.64 -5.93
N SER A 105 -13.86 1.17 -5.85
CA SER A 105 -12.76 0.50 -5.13
C SER A 105 -12.49 1.23 -3.82
N CYS A 106 -12.49 0.51 -2.70
CA CYS A 106 -12.19 1.10 -1.41
C CYS A 106 -10.68 1.42 -1.25
N TYR A 107 -10.27 1.92 -0.09
CA TYR A 107 -8.86 2.26 0.15
C TYR A 107 -7.98 1.07 0.52
N CYS A 108 -8.57 -0.09 0.81
CA CYS A 108 -7.83 -1.30 1.17
C CYS A 108 -7.03 -1.84 -0.03
N LEU A 109 -5.80 -2.27 0.22
CA LEU A 109 -4.95 -2.86 -0.82
C LEU A 109 -5.29 -4.34 -1.09
N GLU A 110 -5.89 -5.01 -0.12
CA GLU A 110 -6.09 -6.46 -0.13
C GLU A 110 -7.57 -6.86 -0.22
N SER A 111 -8.48 -5.89 -0.23
CA SER A 111 -9.92 -6.08 -0.28
C SER A 111 -10.64 -4.92 -0.97
N ASN A 112 -11.86 -5.19 -1.44
CA ASN A 112 -12.81 -4.17 -1.84
C ASN A 112 -14.10 -4.31 -1.02
N PHE A 113 -14.46 -3.27 -0.26
CA PHE A 113 -15.60 -3.30 0.67
C PHE A 113 -15.61 -4.55 1.58
N GLY A 114 -14.45 -4.90 2.11
CA GLY A 114 -14.28 -6.07 3.01
C GLY A 114 -14.17 -7.42 2.30
N ARG A 115 -14.50 -7.52 1.00
CA ARG A 115 -14.28 -8.74 0.22
C ARG A 115 -12.84 -8.79 -0.27
N ARG A 116 -12.08 -9.82 0.11
CA ARG A 116 -10.65 -9.95 -0.25
C ARG A 116 -10.45 -10.14 -1.74
N TYR A 117 -9.46 -9.44 -2.30
CA TYR A 117 -9.10 -9.55 -3.72
C TYR A 117 -8.56 -10.93 -4.10
N CYS A 118 -8.06 -11.71 -3.15
CA CYS A 118 -7.61 -13.08 -3.40
C CYS A 118 -8.76 -13.99 -3.85
N ASN A 119 -10.00 -13.73 -3.42
CA ASN A 119 -11.16 -14.55 -3.76
C ASN A 119 -11.87 -14.06 -5.03
N MET A 120 -11.35 -13.00 -5.66
CA MET A 120 -11.96 -12.39 -6.84
C MET A 120 -11.13 -12.67 -8.08
N THR A 121 -11.82 -12.85 -9.19
CA THR A 121 -11.21 -12.89 -10.53
C THR A 121 -10.33 -11.65 -10.72
N PRO A 122 -9.10 -11.77 -11.26
CA PRO A 122 -8.27 -10.61 -11.54
C PRO A 122 -9.02 -9.57 -12.38
N GLN A 123 -9.03 -8.32 -11.91
CA GLN A 123 -9.62 -7.20 -12.63
C GLN A 123 -8.67 -6.02 -12.56
N TRP A 124 -8.60 -5.25 -13.65
CA TRP A 124 -7.69 -4.10 -13.77
C TRP A 124 -7.93 -3.02 -12.70
N TYR A 125 -9.12 -2.98 -12.12
CA TYR A 125 -9.52 -2.02 -11.10
C TYR A 125 -9.39 -2.50 -9.66
N HIS A 126 -8.86 -3.69 -9.43
CA HIS A 126 -8.53 -4.18 -8.09
C HIS A 126 -7.30 -3.43 -7.54
N MET A 127 -7.54 -2.19 -7.10
CA MET A 127 -6.54 -1.24 -6.62
C MET A 127 -7.10 -0.38 -5.49
N SER A 128 -6.22 0.17 -4.66
CA SER A 128 -6.62 1.16 -3.65
C SER A 128 -6.94 2.49 -4.32
N SER A 129 -8.16 3.01 -4.15
CA SER A 129 -8.51 4.35 -4.65
C SER A 129 -7.76 5.48 -3.95
N ARG A 130 -7.09 5.22 -2.82
CA ARG A 130 -6.27 6.21 -2.11
C ARG A 130 -4.89 6.35 -2.73
N THR A 131 -4.27 5.22 -3.08
CA THR A 131 -2.86 5.21 -3.53
C THR A 131 -2.70 4.87 -5.01
N GLY A 132 -3.77 4.47 -5.70
CA GLY A 132 -3.73 3.96 -7.08
C GLY A 132 -2.94 2.67 -7.24
N LYS A 133 -2.61 1.97 -6.14
CA LYS A 133 -1.77 0.77 -6.19
C LYS A 133 -2.65 -0.45 -6.42
N SER A 134 -2.35 -1.21 -7.48
CA SER A 134 -2.99 -2.48 -7.77
C SER A 134 -2.64 -3.55 -6.74
N TYR A 135 -3.57 -4.48 -6.53
CA TYR A 135 -3.33 -5.68 -5.76
C TYR A 135 -2.34 -6.59 -6.50
N VAL A 136 -1.28 -7.00 -5.80
CA VAL A 136 -0.19 -7.85 -6.33
C VAL A 136 -0.02 -9.17 -5.57
N GLY A 137 -0.98 -9.50 -4.70
CA GLY A 137 -0.94 -10.72 -3.89
C GLY A 137 -1.50 -11.95 -4.60
N ASP A 138 -1.56 -13.06 -3.88
CA ASP A 138 -2.09 -14.32 -4.39
C ASP A 138 -3.58 -14.20 -4.75
N ARG A 139 -3.98 -14.83 -5.85
CA ARG A 139 -5.38 -14.95 -6.27
C ARG A 139 -5.77 -16.41 -6.37
N HIS A 140 -6.97 -16.75 -5.92
CA HIS A 140 -7.57 -18.06 -6.00
C HIS A 140 -9.10 -17.90 -6.12
N PRO A 141 -9.60 -17.31 -7.22
CA PRO A 141 -11.04 -17.17 -7.43
C PRO A 141 -11.67 -18.57 -7.49
N ASP A 142 -12.74 -18.77 -6.72
CA ASP A 142 -13.54 -20.00 -6.77
C ASP A 142 -14.57 -19.94 -7.94
N ASP A 143 -14.24 -19.23 -9.03
CA ASP A 143 -15.11 -19.06 -10.21
C ASP A 143 -15.08 -20.32 -11.08
N PRO A 144 -16.21 -21.03 -11.25
CA PRO A 144 -16.26 -22.27 -12.04
C PRO A 144 -15.78 -22.08 -13.48
N TRP A 145 -16.05 -20.93 -14.10
CA TRP A 145 -15.64 -20.67 -15.48
C TRP A 145 -14.12 -20.67 -15.64
N ILE A 146 -13.39 -20.07 -14.70
CA ILE A 146 -11.93 -20.01 -14.76
C ILE A 146 -11.32 -21.39 -14.50
N LEU A 147 -11.91 -22.14 -13.55
CA LEU A 147 -11.44 -23.47 -13.19
C LEU A 147 -11.62 -24.48 -14.33
N GLU A 148 -12.72 -24.37 -15.09
CA GLU A 148 -13.04 -25.27 -16.19
C GLU A 148 -12.36 -24.88 -17.51
N GLU A 149 -12.35 -23.59 -17.86
CA GLU A 149 -11.77 -23.13 -19.15
C GLU A 149 -10.25 -23.02 -19.12
N ASN A 150 -9.67 -22.68 -17.96
CA ASN A 150 -8.23 -22.40 -17.83
C ASN A 150 -7.63 -23.09 -16.60
N PRO A 151 -7.71 -24.43 -16.48
CA PRO A 151 -7.17 -25.15 -15.32
C PRO A 151 -5.66 -24.94 -15.16
N ASP A 152 -4.93 -24.74 -16.26
CA ASP A 152 -3.49 -24.50 -16.29
C ASP A 152 -3.09 -23.09 -15.83
N ALA A 153 -4.04 -22.17 -15.66
CA ALA A 153 -3.77 -20.84 -15.11
C ALA A 153 -3.42 -20.87 -13.62
N PHE A 154 -3.70 -21.99 -12.95
CA PHE A 154 -3.39 -22.21 -11.55
C PHE A 154 -2.06 -22.93 -11.34
N GLU A 155 -1.43 -22.66 -10.22
CA GLU A 155 -0.25 -23.37 -9.73
C GLU A 155 -0.56 -24.88 -9.59
N ALA A 156 0.42 -25.72 -9.89
CA ALA A 156 0.22 -27.18 -9.85
C ALA A 156 -0.04 -27.70 -8.43
N GLN A 157 0.50 -27.02 -7.42
CA GLN A 157 0.36 -27.39 -6.01
C GLN A 157 -0.34 -26.29 -5.23
N GLU A 158 -1.09 -26.71 -4.20
CA GLU A 158 -1.65 -25.78 -3.24
C GLU A 158 -0.54 -25.09 -2.43
N LYS A 159 -0.74 -23.83 -2.12
CA LYS A 159 0.09 -23.07 -1.19
C LYS A 159 -0.78 -22.30 -0.21
N ILE A 160 -0.17 -21.83 0.86
CA ILE A 160 -0.80 -20.89 1.80
C ILE A 160 -0.87 -19.54 1.10
N CYS A 161 -2.08 -19.00 0.92
CA CYS A 161 -2.32 -17.70 0.33
C CYS A 161 -1.75 -16.60 1.23
N GLY A 162 -0.92 -15.72 0.66
CA GLY A 162 -0.30 -14.61 1.38
C GLY A 162 -1.27 -13.52 1.86
N ASN A 163 -2.52 -13.53 1.41
CA ASN A 163 -3.56 -12.58 1.83
C ASN A 163 -4.52 -13.20 2.86
N CYS A 164 -5.18 -14.31 2.52
CA CYS A 164 -6.19 -14.90 3.41
C CYS A 164 -5.66 -15.95 4.38
N GLY A 165 -4.46 -16.50 4.16
CA GLY A 165 -3.87 -17.59 4.96
C GLY A 165 -4.43 -18.98 4.67
N GLU A 166 -5.39 -19.12 3.76
CA GLU A 166 -5.96 -20.42 3.39
C GLU A 166 -5.01 -21.21 2.49
N LYS A 167 -5.03 -22.54 2.63
CA LYS A 167 -4.33 -23.43 1.71
C LYS A 167 -5.20 -23.65 0.47
N LYS A 168 -4.80 -23.03 -0.65
CA LYS A 168 -5.57 -23.02 -1.91
C LYS A 168 -4.65 -23.19 -3.10
N ARG A 169 -5.21 -23.66 -4.23
CA ARG A 169 -4.53 -23.61 -5.54
C ARG A 169 -4.67 -22.18 -6.08
N CYS A 170 -3.56 -21.44 -6.11
CA CYS A 170 -3.57 -20.04 -6.54
C CYS A 170 -3.31 -19.91 -8.05
N LEU A 171 -3.71 -18.80 -8.65
CA LEU A 171 -3.33 -18.41 -10.01
C LEU A 171 -1.81 -18.18 -10.07
N LYS A 172 -1.22 -18.57 -11.20
CA LYS A 172 0.16 -18.25 -11.55
C LYS A 172 0.28 -16.74 -11.76
N LYS A 173 1.46 -16.18 -11.44
CA LYS A 173 1.70 -14.72 -11.48
C LYS A 173 1.43 -14.06 -12.84
N GLU A 174 1.58 -14.79 -13.93
CA GLU A 174 1.32 -14.28 -15.29
C GLU A 174 -0.17 -14.01 -15.58
N TYR A 175 -1.08 -14.53 -14.74
CA TYR A 175 -2.53 -14.31 -14.82
C TYR A 175 -3.06 -13.35 -13.74
N CYS A 176 -2.19 -12.68 -12.97
CA CYS A 176 -2.56 -11.91 -11.77
C CYS A 176 -2.52 -10.39 -11.94
#